data_AF-A0A9Y4NVQ4-F1
#
_entry.id   AF-A0A9Y4NVQ4-F1
#
_cell.length_a   1.000
_cell.length_b   1.000
_cell.length_c   1.000
_cell.angle_alpha   90.00
_cell.angle_beta   90.00
_cell.angle_gamma   90.00
#
_symmetry.space_group_name_H-M   'P 1'
#
loop_
_entity.id
_entity.type
_entity.pdbx_description
1 polymer ?
#
loop_
_entity_poly.entity_id
_entity_poly.type
_entity_poly.pdbx_seq_one_letter_code
_entity_poly.pdbx_strand_id
1 'polypeptide(L)'
;METKYSVAEVCKANGTCHPLDPDLQKIMAESRDYDELLFAWKGWRDSAGKVLRQDYKRYVELANKAATLNGHSDNGAFWRSLYETPTFEEDLESLWKELEPLYLNVHAYVRRALYKKYGPKYINLKGPIPAHLLGNMWAQTWSGIMDLAIPYPDATQVDATPFMVAQGWTPIKMFEESDKFFTSLGLLPMPQEFWEKSMLEKPSDGRQVVCHASAWDFYNRKDF
;
A
#
# COMPACT_ATOMS: atom_id res chain seq x y z
N MET A 1 -13.98 -3.24 -12.44
CA MET A 1 -13.07 -3.78 -11.40
C MET A 1 -12.78 -2.74 -10.33
N GLU A 2 -12.37 -1.53 -10.69
CA GLU A 2 -12.08 -0.42 -9.77
C GLU A 2 -13.21 -0.13 -8.76
N THR A 3 -14.45 0.05 -9.22
CA THR A 3 -15.59 0.28 -8.31
C THR A 3 -15.78 -0.86 -7.32
N LYS A 4 -15.76 -2.11 -7.81
CA LYS A 4 -15.91 -3.32 -6.95
C LYS A 4 -14.84 -3.37 -5.86
N TYR A 5 -13.62 -2.92 -6.15
CA TYR A 5 -12.56 -2.84 -5.16
C TYR A 5 -12.78 -1.67 -4.19
N SER A 6 -13.08 -0.48 -4.71
CA SER A 6 -13.13 0.76 -3.91
C SER A 6 -14.30 0.82 -2.93
N VAL A 7 -15.42 0.17 -3.25
CA VAL A 7 -16.62 0.16 -2.41
C VAL A 7 -16.76 -1.13 -1.58
N ALA A 8 -15.78 -2.03 -1.64
CA ALA A 8 -15.82 -3.26 -0.88
C ALA A 8 -15.65 -2.97 0.62
N GLU A 9 -16.41 -3.70 1.43
CA GLU A 9 -16.36 -3.63 2.89
C GLU A 9 -16.36 -5.05 3.48
N VAL A 10 -15.87 -5.16 4.71
CA VAL A 10 -15.83 -6.41 5.48
C VAL A 10 -16.70 -6.26 6.71
N CYS A 11 -17.77 -7.05 6.80
CA CYS A 11 -18.75 -6.94 7.87
C CYS A 11 -18.55 -8.00 8.95
N LYS A 12 -18.61 -7.57 10.22
CA LYS A 12 -18.69 -8.43 11.40
C LYS A 12 -20.11 -8.98 11.56
N ALA A 13 -20.26 -10.07 12.32
CA ALA A 13 -21.56 -10.72 12.54
C ALA A 13 -22.62 -9.83 13.22
N ASN A 14 -22.18 -8.78 13.91
CA ASN A 14 -23.05 -7.78 14.55
C ASN A 14 -23.56 -6.70 13.57
N GLY A 15 -23.21 -6.79 12.28
CA GLY A 15 -23.64 -5.84 11.24
C GLY A 15 -22.72 -4.64 11.03
N THR A 16 -21.63 -4.48 11.80
CA THR A 16 -20.65 -3.42 11.58
C THR A 16 -19.78 -3.75 10.37
N CYS A 17 -19.70 -2.86 9.38
CA CYS A 17 -18.90 -3.02 8.17
C CYS A 17 -17.70 -2.08 8.16
N HIS A 18 -16.55 -2.60 7.73
CA HIS A 18 -15.27 -1.89 7.69
C HIS A 18 -14.81 -1.73 6.24
N PRO A 19 -14.71 -0.50 5.71
CA PRO A 19 -14.05 -0.25 4.43
C PRO A 19 -12.54 -0.50 4.54
N LEU A 20 -11.86 -0.59 3.40
CA LEU A 20 -10.40 -0.75 3.38
C LEU A 20 -9.69 0.40 4.13
N ASP A 21 -10.06 1.64 3.80
CA ASP A 21 -9.47 2.87 4.32
C ASP A 21 -10.52 3.72 5.05
N PRO A 22 -10.33 4.05 6.35
CA PRO A 22 -9.14 3.74 7.16
C PRO A 22 -9.22 2.43 7.95
N ASP A 23 -10.40 1.84 8.07
CA ASP A 23 -10.71 0.85 9.10
C ASP A 23 -9.86 -0.42 9.03
N LEU A 24 -9.89 -1.14 7.90
CA LEU A 24 -9.13 -2.39 7.77
C LEU A 24 -7.62 -2.14 7.77
N GLN A 25 -7.16 -1.04 7.15
CA GLN A 25 -5.75 -0.65 7.21
C GLN A 25 -5.29 -0.41 8.65
N LYS A 26 -6.11 0.27 9.45
CA LYS A 26 -5.83 0.49 10.88
C LYS A 26 -5.78 -0.83 11.65
N ILE A 27 -6.74 -1.74 11.44
CA ILE A 27 -6.72 -3.06 12.06
C ILE A 27 -5.43 -3.81 11.71
N MET A 28 -5.06 -3.85 10.43
CA MET A 28 -3.84 -4.54 9.98
C MET A 28 -2.55 -3.93 10.57
N ALA A 29 -2.51 -2.61 10.75
CA ALA A 29 -1.34 -1.91 11.28
C ALA A 29 -1.22 -1.99 12.81
N GLU A 30 -2.32 -1.86 13.54
CA GLU A 30 -2.30 -1.67 15.00
C GLU A 30 -2.67 -2.94 15.79
N SER A 31 -3.51 -3.83 15.23
CA SER A 31 -3.92 -5.03 15.96
C SER A 31 -2.76 -5.99 16.16
N ARG A 32 -2.75 -6.65 17.31
CA ARG A 32 -1.79 -7.70 17.66
C ARG A 32 -2.49 -9.01 18.01
N ASP A 33 -3.79 -9.09 17.73
CA ASP A 33 -4.60 -10.29 17.85
C ASP A 33 -4.55 -11.08 16.54
N TYR A 34 -4.22 -12.38 16.63
CA TYR A 34 -4.06 -13.22 15.44
C TYR A 34 -5.37 -13.39 14.67
N ASP A 35 -6.48 -13.61 15.39
CA ASP A 35 -7.78 -13.93 14.79
C ASP A 35 -8.45 -12.67 14.22
N GLU A 36 -8.25 -11.51 14.83
CA GLU A 36 -8.70 -10.22 14.27
C GLU A 36 -7.95 -9.87 12.98
N LEU A 37 -6.63 -10.04 12.95
CA LEU A 37 -5.83 -9.86 11.73
C LEU A 37 -6.25 -10.84 10.64
N LEU A 38 -6.50 -12.11 10.99
CA LEU A 38 -6.98 -13.12 10.05
C LEU A 38 -8.37 -12.78 9.52
N PHE A 39 -9.28 -12.29 10.37
CA PHE A 39 -10.60 -11.82 9.96
C PHE A 39 -10.49 -10.70 8.92
N ALA A 40 -9.70 -9.66 9.19
CA ALA A 40 -9.52 -8.53 8.27
C ALA A 40 -8.88 -8.98 6.94
N TRP A 41 -7.79 -9.75 7.01
CA TRP A 41 -7.04 -10.20 5.84
C TRP A 41 -7.86 -11.13 4.93
N LYS A 42 -8.58 -12.07 5.53
CA LYS A 42 -9.41 -13.04 4.80
C LYS A 42 -10.67 -12.37 4.29
N GLY A 43 -11.37 -11.61 5.14
CA GLY A 43 -12.58 -10.89 4.80
C GLY A 43 -12.37 -9.97 3.60
N TRP A 44 -11.25 -9.24 3.56
CA TRP A 44 -10.93 -8.38 2.42
C TRP A 44 -10.79 -9.16 1.11
N ARG A 45 -10.12 -10.32 1.15
CA ARG A 45 -9.96 -11.19 -0.03
C ARG A 45 -11.27 -11.82 -0.48
N ASP A 46 -12.15 -12.15 0.46
CA ASP A 46 -13.48 -12.68 0.17
C ASP A 46 -14.40 -11.61 -0.43
N SER A 47 -14.42 -10.39 0.12
CA SER A 47 -15.27 -9.28 -0.35
C SER A 47 -14.75 -8.65 -1.65
N ALA A 48 -13.47 -8.26 -1.71
CA ALA A 48 -12.91 -7.53 -2.84
C ALA A 48 -12.28 -8.46 -3.88
N GLY A 49 -11.53 -9.47 -3.46
CA GLY A 49 -10.75 -10.32 -4.39
C GLY A 49 -11.61 -11.32 -5.17
N LYS A 50 -12.46 -12.08 -4.48
CA LYS A 50 -13.25 -13.17 -5.08
C LYS A 50 -14.17 -12.69 -6.19
N VAL A 51 -14.79 -11.52 -6.02
CA VAL A 51 -15.74 -10.93 -6.98
C VAL A 51 -15.09 -10.40 -8.26
N LEU A 52 -13.76 -10.19 -8.24
CA LEU A 52 -12.99 -9.69 -9.39
C LEU A 52 -12.54 -10.80 -10.35
N ARG A 53 -12.62 -12.08 -9.94
CA ARG A 53 -12.01 -13.19 -10.67
C ARG A 53 -12.46 -13.31 -12.14
N GLN A 54 -13.76 -13.15 -12.41
CA GLN A 54 -14.28 -13.27 -13.78
C GLN A 54 -13.93 -12.05 -14.63
N ASP A 55 -14.05 -10.85 -14.05
CA ASP A 55 -13.65 -9.61 -14.73
C ASP A 55 -12.16 -9.66 -15.10
N TYR A 56 -11.30 -10.17 -14.21
CA TYR A 56 -9.86 -10.25 -14.45
C TYR A 56 -9.50 -11.19 -15.60
N LYS A 57 -10.21 -12.32 -15.74
CA LYS A 57 -10.04 -13.21 -16.91
C LYS A 57 -10.33 -12.49 -18.22
N ARG A 58 -11.45 -11.76 -18.26
CA ARG A 58 -11.85 -11.01 -19.46
C ARG A 58 -10.89 -9.85 -19.73
N TYR A 59 -10.42 -9.18 -18.67
CA TYR A 59 -9.40 -8.14 -18.75
C TYR A 59 -8.12 -8.65 -19.41
N VAL A 60 -7.56 -9.77 -18.95
CA VAL A 60 -6.33 -10.35 -19.53
C VAL A 60 -6.52 -10.67 -21.01
N GLU A 61 -7.65 -11.28 -21.38
CA GLU A 61 -7.96 -11.58 -22.78
C GLU A 61 -7.97 -10.32 -23.65
N LEU A 62 -8.69 -9.28 -23.21
CA LEU A 62 -8.82 -8.03 -23.96
C LEU A 62 -7.51 -7.22 -24.01
N ALA A 63 -6.79 -7.15 -22.89
CA ALA A 63 -5.50 -6.46 -22.80
C ALA A 63 -4.47 -7.10 -23.73
N ASN A 64 -4.38 -8.44 -23.73
CA ASN A 64 -3.49 -9.15 -24.65
C ASN A 64 -3.91 -8.95 -26.12
N LYS A 65 -5.22 -8.99 -26.42
CA LYS A 65 -5.71 -8.73 -27.78
C LYS A 65 -5.30 -7.33 -28.26
N ALA A 66 -5.44 -6.31 -27.41
CA ALA A 66 -5.01 -4.95 -27.74
C ALA A 66 -3.49 -4.87 -27.96
N ALA A 67 -2.69 -5.51 -27.09
CA ALA A 67 -1.24 -5.55 -27.25
C ALA A 67 -0.79 -6.21 -28.56
N THR A 68 -1.39 -7.35 -28.91
CA THR A 68 -1.10 -8.05 -30.19
C THR A 68 -1.49 -7.23 -31.41
N LEU A 69 -2.62 -6.52 -31.37
CA LEU A 69 -3.02 -5.61 -32.45
C LEU A 69 -2.05 -4.42 -32.62
N ASN A 70 -1.28 -4.10 -31.58
CA ASN A 70 -0.25 -3.06 -31.59
C ASN A 70 1.18 -3.63 -31.72
N GLY A 71 1.33 -4.89 -32.13
CA GLY A 71 2.64 -5.48 -32.46
C GLY A 71 3.43 -6.09 -31.30
N HIS A 72 2.85 -6.22 -30.11
CA HIS A 72 3.48 -6.89 -28.96
C HIS A 72 3.00 -8.35 -28.81
N SER A 73 3.80 -9.22 -28.18
CA SER A 73 3.39 -10.61 -27.94
C SER A 73 2.19 -10.73 -27.00
N ASP A 74 2.17 -9.89 -25.96
CA ASP A 74 1.16 -9.83 -24.92
C ASP A 74 1.23 -8.47 -24.20
N ASN A 75 0.28 -8.22 -23.29
CA ASN A 75 0.21 -6.98 -22.55
C ASN A 75 1.42 -6.76 -21.60
N GLY A 76 2.06 -7.83 -21.14
CA GLY A 76 3.29 -7.73 -20.34
C GLY A 76 4.46 -7.21 -21.18
N ALA A 77 4.62 -7.71 -22.41
CA ALA A 77 5.62 -7.20 -23.35
C ALA A 77 5.39 -5.72 -23.70
N PHE A 78 4.13 -5.31 -23.87
CA PHE A 78 3.79 -3.89 -24.03
C PHE A 78 4.18 -3.04 -22.82
N TRP A 79 3.89 -3.50 -21.59
CA TRP A 79 4.29 -2.76 -20.38
C TRP A 79 5.81 -2.65 -20.22
N ARG A 80 6.55 -3.73 -20.51
CA ARG A 80 8.02 -3.72 -20.43
C ARG A 80 8.66 -2.85 -21.50
N SER A 81 8.05 -2.69 -22.67
CA SER A 81 8.62 -1.86 -23.74
C SER A 81 8.70 -0.37 -23.37
N LEU A 82 7.93 0.10 -22.38
CA LEU A 82 8.00 1.48 -21.88
C LEU A 82 9.35 1.84 -21.26
N TYR A 83 10.15 0.84 -20.88
CA TYR A 83 11.49 1.05 -20.36
C TYR A 83 12.57 1.09 -21.45
N GLU A 84 12.23 0.68 -22.69
CA GLU A 84 13.15 0.65 -23.84
C GLU A 84 14.46 -0.13 -23.59
N THR A 85 14.43 -1.09 -22.66
CA THR A 85 15.61 -1.87 -22.23
C THR A 85 15.45 -3.35 -22.60
N PRO A 86 16.22 -3.87 -23.57
CA PRO A 86 16.16 -5.29 -23.95
C PRO A 86 16.51 -6.26 -22.82
N THR A 87 17.33 -5.84 -21.85
CA THR A 87 17.79 -6.63 -20.69
C THR A 87 16.94 -6.43 -19.43
N PHE A 88 15.76 -5.82 -19.55
CA PHE A 88 14.96 -5.38 -18.41
C PHE A 88 14.68 -6.51 -17.39
N GLU A 89 14.40 -7.72 -17.87
CA GLU A 89 14.11 -8.86 -16.98
C GLU A 89 15.38 -9.33 -16.24
N GLU A 90 16.52 -9.39 -16.93
CA GLU A 90 17.82 -9.76 -16.36
C GLU A 90 18.34 -8.73 -15.35
N ASP A 91 18.14 -7.44 -15.64
CA ASP A 91 18.54 -6.34 -14.77
C ASP A 91 17.76 -6.39 -13.44
N LEU A 92 16.43 -6.61 -13.50
CA LEU A 92 15.60 -6.76 -12.31
C LEU A 92 15.96 -8.00 -11.47
N GLU A 93 16.21 -9.14 -12.13
CA GLU A 93 16.64 -10.37 -11.45
C GLU A 93 18.00 -10.19 -10.75
N SER A 94 18.92 -9.45 -11.37
CA SER A 94 20.23 -9.16 -10.80
C SER A 94 20.10 -8.27 -9.55
N LEU A 95 19.31 -7.19 -9.64
CA LEU A 95 19.02 -6.32 -8.49
C LEU A 95 18.33 -7.07 -7.34
N TRP A 96 17.42 -7.99 -7.65
CA TRP A 96 16.77 -8.82 -6.62
C TRP A 96 17.79 -9.71 -5.89
N LYS A 97 18.71 -10.34 -6.60
CA LYS A 97 19.78 -11.17 -5.99
C LYS A 97 20.72 -10.38 -5.10
N GLU A 98 21.01 -9.13 -5.46
CA GLU A 98 21.82 -8.24 -4.62
C GLU A 98 21.10 -7.90 -3.30
N LEU A 99 19.77 -7.75 -3.32
CA LEU A 99 18.95 -7.49 -2.14
C LEU A 99 18.63 -8.74 -1.31
N GLU A 100 18.66 -9.93 -1.92
CA GLU A 100 18.25 -11.18 -1.28
C GLU A 100 18.94 -11.43 0.08
N PRO A 101 20.27 -11.27 0.24
CA PRO A 101 20.91 -11.49 1.54
C PRO A 101 20.36 -10.59 2.64
N LEU A 102 20.08 -9.32 2.34
CA LEU A 102 19.48 -8.39 3.28
C LEU A 102 18.05 -8.82 3.62
N TYR A 103 17.24 -9.10 2.59
CA TYR A 103 15.85 -9.52 2.76
C TYR A 103 15.73 -10.79 3.62
N LEU A 104 16.57 -11.80 3.38
CA LEU A 104 16.55 -13.05 4.14
C LEU A 104 16.92 -12.85 5.61
N ASN A 105 17.88 -11.97 5.91
CA ASN A 105 18.23 -11.61 7.29
C ASN A 105 17.09 -10.87 7.99
N VAL A 106 16.50 -9.87 7.35
CA VAL A 106 15.34 -9.12 7.87
C VAL A 106 14.16 -10.06 8.08
N HIS A 107 13.84 -10.90 7.09
CA HIS A 107 12.78 -11.90 7.17
C HIS A 107 12.99 -12.87 8.34
N ALA A 108 14.20 -13.41 8.52
CA ALA A 108 14.49 -14.33 9.62
C ALA A 108 14.38 -13.65 11.00
N TYR A 109 14.87 -12.41 11.12
CA TYR A 109 14.78 -11.61 12.34
C TYR A 109 13.31 -11.30 12.70
N VAL A 110 12.53 -10.81 11.73
CA VAL A 110 11.11 -10.52 11.91
C VAL A 110 10.33 -11.79 12.24
N ARG A 111 10.60 -12.92 11.56
CA ARG A 111 9.99 -14.22 11.88
C ARG A 111 10.24 -14.62 13.33
N ARG A 112 11.43 -14.35 13.87
CA ARG A 112 11.73 -14.60 15.29
C ARG A 112 10.93 -13.67 16.22
N ALA A 113 10.80 -12.39 15.88
CA ALA A 113 9.97 -11.45 16.65
C ALA A 113 8.50 -11.89 16.69
N LEU A 114 7.94 -12.26 15.54
CA LEU A 114 6.59 -12.79 15.42
C LEU A 114 6.42 -14.10 16.20
N TYR A 115 7.43 -14.98 16.19
CA TYR A 115 7.43 -16.18 17.02
C TYR A 115 7.34 -15.86 18.52
N LYS A 116 8.06 -14.84 19.00
CA LYS A 116 7.98 -14.42 20.40
C LYS A 116 6.58 -13.89 20.76
N LYS A 117 5.91 -13.19 19.83
CA LYS A 117 4.59 -12.61 20.04
C LYS A 117 3.44 -13.62 19.92
N TYR A 118 3.40 -14.39 18.83
CA TYR A 118 2.29 -15.29 18.51
C TYR A 118 2.55 -16.75 18.91
N GLY A 119 3.80 -17.12 19.16
CA GLY A 119 4.16 -18.45 19.65
C GLY A 119 4.29 -19.53 18.56
N PRO A 120 4.77 -20.73 18.97
CA PRO A 120 5.08 -21.84 18.05
C PRO A 120 3.86 -22.45 17.35
N LYS A 121 2.65 -22.24 17.87
CA LYS A 121 1.41 -22.70 17.24
C LYS A 121 1.21 -22.07 15.86
N TYR A 122 1.60 -20.81 15.71
CA TYR A 122 1.34 -20.02 14.50
C TYR A 122 2.60 -19.75 13.66
N ILE A 123 3.79 -19.80 14.26
CA ILE A 123 5.04 -19.46 13.59
C ILE A 123 6.01 -20.65 13.58
N ASN A 124 6.34 -21.12 12.37
CA ASN A 124 7.45 -22.05 12.15
C ASN A 124 8.73 -21.27 11.87
N LEU A 125 9.75 -21.41 12.73
CA LEU A 125 11.05 -20.72 12.60
C LEU A 125 11.86 -21.10 11.36
N LYS A 126 11.49 -22.17 10.65
CA LYS A 126 12.09 -22.61 9.39
C LYS A 126 11.11 -22.50 8.20
N GLY A 127 9.90 -22.00 8.43
CA GLY A 127 8.86 -21.86 7.41
C GLY A 127 8.62 -20.41 6.98
N PRO A 128 7.71 -20.17 6.01
CA PRO A 128 7.30 -18.82 5.65
C PRO A 128 6.54 -18.13 6.79
N ILE A 129 6.48 -16.80 6.75
CA ILE A 129 5.68 -15.99 7.67
C ILE A 129 4.21 -15.97 7.21
N PRO A 130 3.21 -16.15 8.09
CA PRO A 130 1.81 -15.93 7.75
C PRO A 130 1.56 -14.48 7.28
N ALA A 131 0.99 -14.32 6.08
CA ALA A 131 0.91 -13.03 5.39
C ALA A 131 0.03 -11.94 6.06
N HIS A 132 -0.75 -12.29 7.09
CA HIS A 132 -1.63 -11.35 7.80
C HIS A 132 -0.96 -10.73 9.04
N LEU A 133 0.31 -11.06 9.32
CA LEU A 133 1.01 -10.65 10.55
C LEU A 133 2.07 -9.56 10.34
N LEU A 134 2.08 -8.91 9.18
CA LEU A 134 3.16 -8.00 8.76
C LEU A 134 2.73 -6.52 8.73
N GLY A 135 1.69 -6.15 9.49
CA GLY A 135 1.34 -4.74 9.68
C GLY A 135 0.65 -4.07 8.48
N ASN A 136 0.37 -4.83 7.42
CA ASN A 136 -0.16 -4.34 6.15
C ASN A 136 -1.04 -5.41 5.48
N MET A 137 -2.12 -5.01 4.80
CA MET A 137 -3.09 -5.90 4.14
C MET A 137 -2.47 -6.89 3.13
N TRP A 138 -1.37 -6.50 2.50
CA TRP A 138 -0.64 -7.26 1.48
C TRP A 138 0.77 -7.67 1.90
N ALA A 139 1.18 -7.34 3.14
CA ALA A 139 2.54 -7.56 3.62
C ALA A 139 3.63 -6.95 2.71
N GLN A 140 3.31 -5.90 1.95
CA GLN A 140 4.25 -5.25 1.02
C GLN A 140 5.22 -4.30 1.75
N THR A 141 4.85 -3.86 2.95
CA THR A 141 5.65 -3.03 3.86
C THR A 141 5.40 -3.50 5.29
N TRP A 142 6.44 -3.55 6.13
CA TRP A 142 6.37 -4.17 7.47
C TRP A 142 6.53 -3.17 8.63
N SER A 143 6.51 -1.87 8.35
CA SER A 143 6.63 -0.82 9.36
C SER A 143 5.51 -0.84 10.40
N GLY A 144 4.33 -1.36 10.06
CA GLY A 144 3.21 -1.50 10.99
C GLY A 144 3.49 -2.44 12.19
N ILE A 145 4.53 -3.28 12.12
CA ILE A 145 4.96 -4.16 13.23
C ILE A 145 6.29 -3.75 13.84
N MET A 146 6.71 -2.50 13.66
CA MET A 146 8.01 -2.02 14.15
C MET A 146 8.14 -2.16 15.68
N ASP A 147 7.05 -1.99 16.42
CA ASP A 147 6.96 -2.25 17.86
C ASP A 147 7.34 -3.68 18.26
N LEU A 148 7.07 -4.68 17.41
CA LEU A 148 7.41 -6.08 17.67
C LEU A 148 8.86 -6.41 17.35
N ALA A 149 9.44 -5.69 16.37
CA ALA A 149 10.74 -5.98 15.78
C ALA A 149 11.78 -4.87 16.03
N ILE A 150 11.56 -4.02 17.04
CA ILE A 150 12.48 -2.94 17.39
C ILE A 150 13.80 -3.53 17.92
N PRO A 151 14.97 -3.20 17.31
CA PRO A 151 16.24 -3.78 17.76
C PRO A 151 16.65 -3.35 19.17
N TYR A 152 16.35 -2.10 19.52
CA TYR A 152 16.69 -1.48 20.80
C TYR A 152 15.43 -0.79 21.38
N PRO A 153 14.59 -1.52 22.13
CA PRO A 153 13.32 -0.99 22.65
C PRO A 153 13.48 0.25 23.55
N ASP A 154 14.59 0.33 24.28
CA ASP A 154 14.87 1.40 25.24
C ASP A 154 15.47 2.65 24.58
N ALA A 155 15.82 2.59 23.30
CA ALA A 155 16.33 3.75 22.57
C ALA A 155 15.19 4.73 22.26
N THR A 156 15.47 6.03 22.39
CA THR A 156 14.50 7.09 22.10
C THR A 156 13.99 6.97 20.66
N GLN A 157 12.69 6.73 20.52
CA GLN A 157 11.99 6.77 19.24
C GLN A 157 11.44 8.17 19.01
N VAL A 158 11.55 8.68 17.78
CA VAL A 158 10.92 9.94 17.39
C VAL A 158 9.58 9.61 16.76
N ASP A 159 8.50 9.70 17.54
CA ASP A 159 7.14 9.71 17.01
C ASP A 159 6.64 11.16 16.94
N ALA A 160 6.48 11.67 15.71
CA ALA A 160 6.00 13.02 15.48
C ALA A 160 4.47 13.13 15.64
N THR A 161 3.72 12.02 15.63
CA THR A 161 2.26 12.02 15.55
C THR A 161 1.60 12.80 16.69
N PRO A 162 1.93 12.57 17.98
CA PRO A 162 1.31 13.32 19.08
C PRO A 162 1.60 14.81 19.00
N PHE A 163 2.80 15.18 18.54
CA PHE A 163 3.20 16.58 18.37
C PHE A 163 2.52 17.24 17.17
N MET A 164 2.34 16.52 16.06
CA MET A 164 1.58 16.99 14.91
C MET A 164 0.14 17.30 15.32
N VAL A 165 -0.51 16.39 16.05
CA VAL A 165 -1.88 16.58 16.56
C VAL A 165 -1.93 17.75 17.55
N ALA A 166 -1.01 17.81 18.53
CA ALA A 166 -0.98 18.87 19.53
C ALA A 166 -0.75 20.27 18.92
N GLN A 167 0.00 20.34 17.82
CA GLN A 167 0.24 21.58 17.06
C GLN A 167 -0.84 21.87 16.01
N GLY A 168 -1.90 21.06 15.93
CA GLY A 168 -3.00 21.27 14.99
C GLY A 168 -2.60 21.11 13.52
N TRP A 169 -1.75 20.12 13.20
CA TRP A 169 -1.45 19.80 11.81
C TRP A 169 -2.69 19.33 11.06
N THR A 170 -2.86 19.85 9.85
CA THR A 170 -3.93 19.50 8.92
C THR A 170 -3.33 18.86 7.66
N PRO A 171 -4.13 18.15 6.85
CA PRO A 171 -3.67 17.64 5.55
C PRO A 171 -3.07 18.75 4.68
N ILE A 172 -3.72 19.92 4.58
CA ILE A 172 -3.18 21.08 3.83
C ILE A 172 -1.79 21.46 4.32
N LYS A 173 -1.57 21.57 5.64
CA LYS A 173 -0.25 21.92 6.20
C LYS A 173 0.82 20.88 5.84
N MET A 174 0.47 19.59 5.77
CA MET A 174 1.42 18.56 5.34
C MET A 174 1.88 18.77 3.90
N PHE A 175 0.96 19.16 3.00
CA PHE A 175 1.30 19.51 1.62
C PHE A 175 2.10 20.81 1.55
N GLU A 176 1.77 21.84 2.35
CA GLU A 176 2.54 23.09 2.40
C GLU A 176 4.00 22.86 2.84
N GLU A 177 4.23 22.00 3.83
CA GLU A 177 5.60 21.64 4.24
C GLU A 177 6.34 20.84 3.14
N SER A 178 5.62 20.04 2.36
CA SER A 178 6.20 19.38 1.18
C SER A 178 6.60 20.41 0.10
N ASP A 179 5.73 21.36 -0.22
CA ASP A 179 6.01 22.43 -1.19
C ASP A 179 7.20 23.31 -0.76
N LYS A 180 7.28 23.65 0.54
CA LYS A 180 8.45 24.33 1.12
C LYS A 180 9.73 23.52 0.95
N PHE A 181 9.67 22.20 1.15
CA PHE A 181 10.83 21.33 0.95
C PHE A 181 11.31 21.37 -0.52
N PHE A 182 10.42 21.19 -1.49
CA PHE A 182 10.78 21.24 -2.92
C PHE A 182 11.33 22.61 -3.33
N THR A 183 10.70 23.70 -2.90
CA THR A 183 11.14 25.06 -3.20
C THR A 183 12.47 25.42 -2.51
N SER A 184 12.75 24.85 -1.33
CA SER A 184 14.06 25.02 -0.67
C SER A 184 15.23 24.45 -1.49
N LEU A 185 14.96 23.49 -2.38
CA LEU A 185 15.92 22.93 -3.32
C LEU A 185 15.99 23.70 -4.64
N GLY A 186 15.23 24.79 -4.79
CA GLY A 186 15.14 25.58 -6.01
C GLY A 186 14.21 24.99 -7.08
N LEU A 187 13.36 24.03 -6.73
CA LEU A 187 12.34 23.49 -7.62
C LEU A 187 11.08 24.39 -7.66
N LEU A 188 10.20 24.12 -8.62
CA LEU A 188 8.99 24.94 -8.81
C LEU A 188 7.99 24.72 -7.66
N PRO A 189 7.32 25.80 -7.19
CA PRO A 189 6.21 25.68 -6.25
C PRO A 189 4.96 25.09 -6.93
N MET A 190 4.06 24.53 -6.14
CA MET A 190 2.72 24.15 -6.60
C MET A 190 1.93 25.37 -7.10
N PRO A 191 1.23 25.28 -8.24
CA PRO A 191 0.41 26.37 -8.76
C PRO A 191 -0.80 26.63 -7.84
N GLN A 192 -1.38 27.84 -7.92
CA GLN A 192 -2.55 28.16 -7.10
C GLN A 192 -3.75 27.22 -7.39
N GLU A 193 -3.92 26.81 -8.66
CA GLU A 193 -5.00 25.87 -9.04
C GLU A 193 -4.90 24.52 -8.32
N PHE A 194 -3.69 24.06 -7.96
CA PHE A 194 -3.50 22.81 -7.21
C PHE A 194 -4.19 22.89 -5.85
N TRP A 195 -4.00 23.99 -5.10
CA TRP A 195 -4.58 24.19 -3.79
C TRP A 195 -6.10 24.35 -3.84
N GLU A 196 -6.62 24.95 -4.91
CA GLU A 196 -8.05 25.20 -5.10
C GLU A 196 -8.82 23.93 -5.54
N LYS A 197 -8.18 23.01 -6.27
CA LYS A 197 -8.85 21.88 -6.92
C LYS A 197 -8.55 20.51 -6.31
N SER A 198 -7.47 20.37 -5.54
CA SER A 198 -7.06 19.07 -4.99
C SER A 198 -8.00 18.58 -3.89
N MET A 199 -8.23 17.26 -3.87
CA MET A 199 -8.89 16.57 -2.75
C MET A 199 -7.82 16.03 -1.79
N LEU A 200 -7.40 16.85 -0.83
CA LEU A 200 -6.32 16.53 0.10
C LEU A 200 -6.78 15.70 1.32
N GLU A 201 -8.09 15.54 1.50
CA GLU A 201 -8.70 14.76 2.58
C GLU A 201 -10.03 14.13 2.12
N LYS A 202 -10.47 13.09 2.85
CA LYS A 202 -11.71 12.38 2.53
C LYS A 202 -12.93 13.31 2.75
N PRO A 203 -13.84 13.45 1.78
CA PRO A 203 -15.03 14.28 1.94
C PRO A 203 -15.94 13.80 3.08
N SER A 204 -16.47 14.73 3.86
CA SER A 204 -17.43 14.46 4.95
C SER A 204 -18.90 14.56 4.52
N ASP A 205 -19.17 14.81 3.24
CA ASP A 205 -20.50 15.04 2.68
C ASP A 205 -21.19 13.75 2.18
N GLY A 206 -20.65 12.58 2.54
CA GLY A 206 -21.22 11.27 2.21
C GLY A 206 -20.88 10.77 0.80
N ARG A 207 -20.08 11.49 0.02
CA ARG A 207 -19.59 11.00 -1.28
C ARG A 207 -18.68 9.78 -1.11
N GLN A 208 -18.82 8.84 -2.03
CA GLN A 208 -17.85 7.76 -2.19
C GLN A 208 -16.76 8.17 -3.19
N VAL A 209 -15.51 7.96 -2.81
CA VAL A 209 -14.33 8.36 -3.58
C VAL A 209 -13.31 7.22 -3.61
N VAL A 210 -12.44 7.23 -4.61
CA VAL A 210 -11.27 6.33 -4.66
C VAL A 210 -10.18 6.95 -3.79
N CYS A 211 -9.92 6.39 -2.61
CA CYS A 211 -9.00 6.96 -1.62
C CYS A 211 -7.50 6.69 -1.91
N HIS A 212 -7.17 5.84 -2.88
CA HIS A 212 -5.76 5.54 -3.16
C HIS A 212 -5.04 6.80 -3.66
N ALA A 213 -3.96 7.18 -2.98
CA ALA A 213 -3.18 8.37 -3.32
C ALA A 213 -2.73 8.32 -4.79
N SER A 214 -2.98 9.40 -5.52
CA SER A 214 -2.65 9.57 -6.94
C SER A 214 -2.35 11.03 -7.24
N ALA A 215 -1.57 11.29 -8.27
CA ALA A 215 -1.30 12.62 -8.82
C ALA A 215 -1.86 12.69 -10.25
N TRP A 216 -2.35 13.86 -10.66
CA TRP A 216 -3.17 14.01 -11.87
C TRP A 216 -2.68 15.18 -12.73
N ASP A 217 -2.01 14.87 -13.84
CA ASP A 217 -1.76 15.85 -14.91
C ASP A 217 -2.99 15.93 -15.83
N PHE A 218 -3.60 17.12 -15.93
CA PHE A 218 -4.75 17.37 -16.82
C PHE A 218 -4.33 17.73 -18.26
N TYR A 219 -3.05 17.56 -18.59
CA TYR A 219 -2.46 17.73 -19.93
C TYR A 219 -2.63 19.13 -20.53
N ASN A 220 -2.83 20.15 -19.69
CA ASN A 220 -2.97 21.54 -20.11
C ASN A 220 -1.79 22.44 -19.67
N ARG A 221 -0.78 21.86 -18.99
CA ARG A 221 0.42 22.52 -18.45
C ARG A 221 0.15 23.60 -17.40
N LYS A 222 -1.04 23.60 -16.80
CA LYS A 222 -1.47 24.53 -15.75
C LYS A 222 -2.02 23.81 -14.53
N ASP A 223 -2.84 22.80 -14.77
CA ASP A 223 -3.52 21.97 -13.80
C ASP A 223 -2.83 20.60 -13.79
N PHE A 224 -1.95 20.41 -12.81
CA PHE A 224 -1.14 19.21 -12.61
C PHE A 224 -0.86 18.99 -11.11
#